data_AF-A0A5R2N4B3-F1
#
_entry.id   AF-A0A5R2N4B3-F1
#
_cell.length_a   1.000
_cell.length_b   1.000
_cell.length_c   1.000
_cell.angle_alpha   90.00
_cell.angle_beta   90.00
_cell.angle_gamma   90.00
#
_symmetry.space_group_name_H-M   'P 1'
#
loop_
_entity.id
_entity.type
_entity.pdbx_description
1 polymer ?
#
loop_
_entity_poly.entity_id
_entity_poly.type
_entity_poly.pdbx_seq_one_letter_code
_entity_poly.pdbx_strand_id
1 'polypeptide(L)'
;DDMGPGTDMPTPSGAVSRSLFKKQSAQEAHGSDFGIPGEPIKPLFKKNSLDEMTVRRTETPIEGDKPVKRERAGIGSYEDPGDARREKRRPGKTGRPGK
;
A
#
# COMPACT_ATOMS: atom_id res chain seq x y z
N ASP A 1 -38.04 -5.08 -38.01
CA ASP A 1 -37.10 -4.68 -36.94
C ASP A 1 -35.67 -4.66 -37.46
N ASP A 2 -35.39 -3.75 -38.38
CA ASP A 2 -34.05 -3.52 -38.93
C ASP A 2 -33.76 -2.03 -38.84
N MET A 3 -33.18 -1.61 -37.72
CA MET A 3 -32.79 -0.22 -37.50
C MET A 3 -31.33 -0.07 -37.94
N GLY A 4 -31.13 0.06 -39.26
CA GLY A 4 -29.89 0.58 -39.84
C GLY A 4 -29.61 2.00 -39.35
N PRO A 5 -28.38 2.52 -39.57
CA PRO A 5 -27.91 3.77 -38.94
C PRO A 5 -28.84 4.92 -39.31
N GLY A 6 -29.62 5.36 -38.33
CA GLY A 6 -30.60 6.42 -38.51
C GLY A 6 -29.93 7.71 -38.96
N THR A 7 -30.59 8.34 -39.94
CA THR A 7 -30.60 9.79 -40.22
C THR A 7 -29.23 10.46 -40.46
N ASP A 8 -28.92 10.61 -41.75
CA ASP A 8 -28.38 11.82 -42.39
C ASP A 8 -26.97 12.32 -42.05
N MET A 9 -26.03 11.42 -41.73
CA MET A 9 -24.60 11.77 -41.77
C MET A 9 -23.99 11.35 -43.12
N PRO A 10 -23.42 12.28 -43.93
CA PRO A 10 -22.74 11.90 -45.16
C PRO A 10 -21.52 11.03 -44.80
N THR A 11 -21.49 9.80 -45.29
CA THR A 11 -20.28 8.96 -45.21
C THR A 11 -19.17 9.67 -45.99
N PRO A 12 -18.02 10.00 -45.35
CA PRO A 12 -16.96 10.68 -46.06
C PRO A 12 -16.44 9.79 -47.20
N SER A 13 -16.22 10.39 -48.37
CA SER A 13 -15.68 9.69 -49.54
C SER A 13 -14.39 8.96 -49.18
N GLY A 14 -14.37 7.63 -49.32
CA GLY A 14 -13.24 6.77 -48.93
C GLY A 14 -13.37 6.07 -47.57
N ALA A 15 -14.49 6.23 -46.86
CA ALA A 15 -14.76 5.50 -45.62
C ALA A 15 -14.91 4.00 -45.89
N VAL A 16 -13.85 3.24 -45.60
CA VAL A 16 -13.92 1.78 -45.55
C VAL A 16 -14.79 1.41 -44.35
N SER A 17 -15.84 0.61 -44.54
CA SER A 17 -16.75 0.11 -43.47
C SER A 17 -16.08 -0.89 -42.51
N ARG A 18 -14.76 -0.83 -42.40
CA ARG A 18 -13.94 -1.67 -41.54
C ARG A 18 -13.52 -0.86 -40.33
N SER A 19 -13.55 -1.51 -39.17
CA SER A 19 -13.05 -0.95 -37.90
C SER A 19 -11.67 -0.30 -38.10
N LEU A 20 -11.55 0.98 -37.74
CA LEU A 20 -10.27 1.70 -37.69
C LEU A 20 -9.32 1.16 -36.61
N PHE A 21 -9.86 0.39 -35.67
CA PHE A 21 -9.10 -0.26 -34.62
C PHE A 21 -8.75 -1.69 -35.04
N LYS A 22 -7.47 -2.04 -34.90
CA LYS A 22 -7.01 -3.42 -34.99
C LYS A 22 -7.52 -4.18 -33.77
N LYS A 23 -8.28 -5.26 -33.97
CA LYS A 23 -8.67 -6.15 -32.87
C LYS A 23 -7.42 -6.88 -32.39
N GLN A 24 -7.13 -6.79 -31.09
CA GLN A 24 -6.06 -7.57 -30.48
C GLN A 24 -6.36 -9.08 -30.64
N SER A 25 -5.31 -9.87 -30.87
CA SER A 25 -5.46 -11.32 -30.96
C SER A 25 -5.67 -11.94 -29.57
N ALA A 26 -6.29 -13.13 -29.49
CA ALA A 26 -6.47 -13.82 -28.20
C ALA A 26 -5.13 -14.11 -27.49
N GLN A 27 -4.09 -14.44 -28.26
CA GLN A 27 -2.73 -14.60 -27.76
C GLN A 27 -2.13 -13.31 -27.20
N GLU A 28 -2.49 -12.16 -27.75
CA GLU A 28 -2.00 -10.84 -27.31
C GLU A 28 -2.80 -10.32 -26.11
N ALA A 29 -4.10 -10.67 -26.02
CA ALA A 29 -4.95 -10.31 -24.89
C ALA A 29 -4.72 -11.19 -23.64
N HIS A 30 -4.35 -12.45 -23.84
CA HIS A 30 -4.11 -13.43 -22.76
C HIS A 30 -2.63 -13.82 -22.62
N GLY A 31 -1.76 -13.30 -23.49
CA GLY A 31 -0.32 -13.38 -23.31
C GLY A 31 0.03 -12.65 -22.04
N SER A 32 0.64 -13.35 -21.09
CA SER A 32 1.09 -12.71 -19.86
C SER A 32 2.26 -11.79 -20.20
N ASP A 33 2.00 -10.48 -20.27
CA ASP A 33 3.05 -9.44 -20.37
C ASP A 33 4.08 -9.57 -19.24
N PHE A 34 3.66 -10.21 -18.14
CA PHE A 34 4.53 -10.73 -17.11
C PHE A 34 4.98 -12.12 -17.53
N GLY A 35 6.24 -12.23 -17.99
CA GLY A 35 6.82 -13.46 -18.52
C GLY A 35 6.37 -14.74 -17.82
N ILE A 36 6.01 -15.74 -18.62
CA ILE A 36 5.54 -17.05 -18.16
C ILE A 36 6.55 -17.62 -17.16
N PRO A 37 6.15 -18.01 -15.93
CA PRO A 37 7.07 -18.60 -14.97
C PRO A 37 7.59 -19.94 -15.53
N GLY A 38 8.83 -19.96 -15.99
CA GLY A 38 9.48 -21.15 -16.55
C GLY A 38 10.33 -20.88 -17.79
N GLU A 39 10.06 -19.80 -18.54
CA GLU A 39 10.95 -19.38 -19.62
C GLU A 39 12.05 -18.46 -19.07
N PRO A 40 13.34 -18.66 -19.41
CA PRO A 40 14.45 -17.84 -18.95
C PRO A 40 14.47 -16.51 -19.70
N ILE A 41 13.42 -15.70 -19.51
CA ILE A 41 13.37 -14.33 -20.01
C ILE A 41 14.25 -13.51 -19.09
N LYS A 42 15.25 -12.84 -19.67
CA LYS A 42 16.12 -11.92 -18.94
C LYS A 42 15.24 -10.86 -18.25
N PRO A 43 15.31 -10.71 -16.92
CA PRO A 43 14.44 -9.78 -16.22
C PRO A 43 14.76 -8.33 -16.62
N LEU A 44 13.72 -7.51 -16.81
CA LEU A 44 13.85 -6.09 -17.16
C LEU A 44 14.46 -5.25 -16.02
N PHE A 45 14.50 -5.80 -14.81
CA PHE A 45 14.99 -5.13 -13.61
C PHE A 45 15.95 -6.05 -12.86
N LYS A 46 17.01 -5.48 -12.28
CA LYS A 46 17.86 -6.22 -11.36
C LYS A 46 17.06 -6.55 -10.10
N LYS A 47 16.92 -7.84 -9.77
CA LYS A 47 16.38 -8.27 -8.48
C LYS A 47 17.49 -8.19 -7.44
N ASN A 48 17.15 -7.70 -6.26
CA ASN A 48 18.10 -7.71 -5.16
C ASN A 48 18.39 -9.15 -4.74
N SER A 49 19.65 -9.44 -4.41
CA SER A 49 20.00 -10.73 -3.82
C SER A 49 19.53 -10.79 -2.36
N LEU A 50 19.43 -12.01 -1.80
CA LEU A 50 19.12 -12.18 -0.38
C LEU A 50 20.18 -11.46 0.47
N ASP A 51 21.45 -11.59 0.11
CA ASP A 51 22.57 -10.91 0.77
C ASP A 51 22.38 -9.38 0.77
N GLU A 52 21.97 -8.80 -0.36
CA GLU A 52 21.68 -7.36 -0.44
C GLU A 52 20.50 -6.94 0.46
N MET A 53 19.56 -7.85 0.74
CA MET A 53 18.38 -7.61 1.57
C MET A 53 18.55 -7.99 3.06
N THR A 54 19.60 -8.76 3.40
CA THR A 54 19.84 -9.29 4.75
C THR A 54 21.09 -8.75 5.43
N VAL A 55 21.94 -8.01 4.74
CA VAL A 55 23.00 -7.20 5.38
C VAL A 55 22.37 -6.33 6.48
N ARG A 56 22.96 -6.32 7.68
CA ARG A 56 22.42 -5.79 8.96
C ARG A 56 21.24 -6.53 9.63
N ARG A 57 20.56 -7.48 8.98
CA ARG A 57 19.48 -8.28 9.62
C ARG A 57 19.99 -9.54 10.32
N THR A 58 21.06 -10.13 9.79
CA THR A 58 21.67 -11.37 10.32
C THR A 58 23.08 -11.16 10.85
N GLU A 59 23.61 -9.94 10.77
CA GLU A 59 24.83 -9.60 11.52
C GLU A 59 24.49 -9.71 13.00
N THR A 60 25.28 -10.52 13.72
CA THR A 60 25.22 -10.57 15.18
C THR A 60 25.18 -9.14 15.70
N PRO A 61 24.23 -8.79 16.59
CA PRO A 61 24.11 -7.43 17.08
C PRO A 61 25.49 -6.99 17.58
N ILE A 62 25.91 -5.80 17.13
CA ILE A 62 27.17 -5.19 17.58
C ILE A 62 27.17 -5.28 19.11
N GLU A 63 28.18 -5.97 19.67
CA GLU A 63 28.32 -6.14 21.12
C GLU A 63 28.40 -4.77 21.79
N GLY A 64 27.27 -4.25 22.25
CA GLY A 64 27.16 -2.90 22.80
C GLY A 64 25.73 -2.36 22.82
N ASP A 65 24.97 -2.56 21.74
CA ASP A 65 23.61 -2.06 21.64
C ASP A 65 22.61 -3.09 22.18
N LYS A 66 22.45 -3.07 23.51
CA LYS A 66 21.40 -3.86 24.17
C LYS A 66 20.04 -3.38 23.63
N PRO A 67 19.13 -4.30 23.27
CA PRO A 67 17.80 -3.93 22.81
C PRO A 67 17.09 -3.11 23.89
N VAL A 68 16.38 -2.06 23.47
CA VAL A 68 15.60 -1.20 24.37
C VAL A 68 14.62 -2.06 25.17
N LYS A 69 14.80 -2.09 26.49
CA LYS A 69 13.83 -2.72 27.39
C LYS A 69 12.57 -1.88 27.39
N ARG A 70 11.49 -2.41 26.81
CA ARG A 70 10.18 -1.77 26.85
C ARG A 70 9.57 -2.03 28.22
N GLU A 71 9.16 -0.97 28.90
CA GLU A 71 8.34 -1.06 30.09
C GLU A 71 6.94 -1.59 29.74
N ARG A 72 6.22 -2.13 30.74
CA ARG A 72 4.84 -2.59 30.56
C ARG A 72 3.97 -1.44 30.05
N ALA A 73 3.17 -1.70 29.02
CA ALA A 73 2.14 -0.77 28.58
C ALA A 73 1.21 -0.46 29.75
N GLY A 74 1.03 0.82 30.08
CA GLY A 74 0.21 1.26 31.22
C GLY A 74 0.98 1.64 32.48
N ILE A 75 2.32 1.72 32.47
CA ILE A 75 3.10 2.44 33.51
C ILE A 75 2.87 3.95 33.36
N GLY A 76 1.65 4.38 33.67
CA GLY A 76 1.35 5.75 34.00
C GLY A 76 1.15 5.85 35.50
N SER A 77 1.33 7.06 36.04
CA SER A 77 1.04 7.50 37.41
C SER A 77 -0.34 7.15 37.98
N TYR A 78 -1.21 6.49 37.22
CA TYR A 78 -2.58 6.19 37.63
C TYR A 78 -2.66 5.04 38.66
N GLU A 79 -1.65 4.19 38.73
CA GLU A 79 -1.60 3.07 39.69
C GLU A 79 -0.57 3.26 40.82
N ASP A 80 0.22 4.33 40.80
CA ASP A 80 1.19 4.61 41.86
C ASP A 80 0.46 5.18 43.11
N PRO A 81 0.55 4.52 44.29
CA PRO A 81 -0.04 5.04 45.52
C PRO A 81 0.42 6.46 45.90
N GLY A 82 1.58 6.90 45.42
CA GLY A 82 2.07 8.27 45.60
C GLY A 82 1.28 9.31 44.79
N ASP A 83 0.88 8.97 43.56
CA ASP A 83 0.18 9.86 42.65
C ASP A 83 -1.31 9.96 42.96
N ALA A 84 -1.94 8.87 43.40
CA ALA A 84 -3.31 8.91 43.95
C ALA A 84 -3.43 9.85 45.17
N ARG A 85 -2.38 9.92 46.01
CA ARG A 85 -2.31 10.86 47.14
C ARG A 85 -2.15 12.31 46.67
N ARG A 86 -1.38 12.54 45.61
CA ARG A 86 -1.21 13.88 45.02
C ARG A 86 -2.49 14.37 44.36
N GLU A 87 -3.21 13.49 43.65
CA GLU A 87 -4.49 13.81 43.02
C GLU A 87 -5.53 14.25 44.05
N LYS A 88 -5.69 13.51 45.15
CA LYS A 88 -6.62 13.88 46.25
C LYS A 88 -6.32 15.23 46.91
N ARG A 89 -5.06 15.70 46.84
CA ARG A 89 -4.63 16.96 47.47
C ARG A 89 -4.77 18.17 46.55
N ARG A 90 -4.93 17.96 45.24
CA ARG A 90 -5.05 19.06 44.28
C ARG A 90 -6.52 19.44 44.16
N PRO A 91 -6.85 20.75 44.13
CA PRO A 91 -8.21 21.19 43.83
C PRO A 91 -8.65 20.58 42.49
N GLY A 92 -9.70 19.76 42.52
CA GLY A 92 -10.30 19.21 41.30
C GLY A 92 -10.96 20.32 40.49
N LYS A 93 -11.28 20.05 39.22
CA LYS A 93 -12.15 20.92 38.44
C LYS A 93 -13.55 20.90 39.06
N THR A 94 -13.87 21.88 39.90
CA THR A 94 -15.17 22.02 40.53
C THR A 94 -15.96 23.17 39.90
N GLY A 95 -17.19 22.88 39.45
CA GLY A 95 -18.23 23.87 39.14
C GLY A 95 -18.19 24.52 37.75
N ARG A 96 -19.39 24.85 37.26
CA ARG A 96 -19.63 25.65 36.04
C ARG A 96 -19.08 27.06 36.27
N PRO A 97 -18.20 27.59 35.41
CA PRO A 97 -17.70 28.95 35.59
C PRO A 97 -18.85 29.95 35.42
N GLY A 98 -19.02 30.86 36.39
CA GLY A 98 -19.94 32.00 36.27
C GLY A 98 -21.31 31.84 36.93
N LYS A 99 -21.36 31.55 38.23
CA LYS A 99 -22.40 32.10 39.11
C LYS A 99 -21.74 32.80 40.29
#